data_AF-A0A820NQ84-F1
#
_entry.id   AF-A0A820NQ84-F1
#
_cell.length_a   1.000
_cell.length_b   1.000
_cell.length_c   1.000
_cell.angle_alpha   90.00
_cell.angle_beta   90.00
_cell.angle_gamma   90.00
#
_symmetry.space_group_name_H-M   'P 1'
#
loop_
_entity.id
_entity.type
_entity.pdbx_description
1 polymer ?
#
loop_
_entity_poly.entity_id
_entity_poly.type
_entity_poly.pdbx_seq_one_letter_code
_entity_poly.pdbx_strand_id
1 'polypeptide(L)'
;MLQYLNIKTITRDKQSIKSDTNHRAIHLKQLIIGQFRYPFDAFANFVKQAPNLRSLTFTNAINDQKFINPNEWENLINSSLFNLNTFKFRLTCSSLCRDV
;
A
#
# COMPACT_ATOMS: atom_id res chain seq x y z
N MET A 1 -15.98 -1.59 -13.93
CA MET A 1 -14.52 -1.47 -13.74
C MET A 1 -14.23 -0.88 -12.36
N LEU A 2 -13.37 -1.53 -11.57
CA LEU A 2 -13.00 -1.02 -10.25
C LEU A 2 -11.96 0.12 -10.40
N GLN A 3 -12.33 1.34 -10.00
CA GLN A 3 -11.43 2.51 -10.03
C GLN A 3 -10.96 2.95 -8.65
N TYR A 4 -11.67 2.54 -7.60
CA TYR A 4 -11.42 2.92 -6.22
C TYR A 4 -11.44 1.67 -5.35
N LEU A 5 -10.41 1.51 -4.52
CA LEU A 5 -10.33 0.43 -3.55
C LEU A 5 -9.92 1.00 -2.19
N ASN A 6 -10.75 0.74 -1.19
CA ASN A 6 -10.49 1.10 0.20
C ASN A 6 -10.46 -0.17 1.05
N ILE A 7 -9.31 -0.43 1.64
CA ILE A 7 -9.04 -1.63 2.42
C ILE A 7 -8.78 -1.19 3.85
N LYS A 8 -9.66 -1.58 4.77
CA LYS A 8 -9.54 -1.23 6.18
C LYS A 8 -8.28 -1.82 6.80
N THR A 9 -8.00 -3.10 6.53
CA THR A 9 -6.85 -3.81 7.08
C THR A 9 -6.37 -4.89 6.12
N ILE A 10 -5.05 -4.99 5.94
CA ILE A 10 -4.37 -6.09 5.26
C ILE A 10 -3.55 -6.83 6.32
N THR A 11 -4.04 -8.01 6.69
CA THR A 11 -3.35 -8.94 7.61
C THR A 11 -2.66 -10.03 6.82
N ARG A 12 -1.55 -10.54 7.34
CA ARG A 12 -0.93 -11.76 6.82
C ARG A 12 -1.82 -12.95 7.21
N ASP A 13 -2.63 -13.45 6.29
CA ASP A 13 -3.14 -14.81 6.40
C ASP A 13 -2.13 -15.81 5.81
N LYS A 14 -2.07 -17.01 6.40
CA LYS A 14 -1.17 -18.10 5.96
C LYS A 14 -1.46 -18.59 4.53
N GLN A 15 -2.55 -18.17 3.91
CA GLN A 15 -2.90 -18.57 2.55
C GLN A 15 -2.30 -17.59 1.55
N SER A 16 -1.28 -18.08 0.83
CA SER A 16 -0.69 -17.43 -0.33
C SER A 16 -1.78 -16.99 -1.29
N ILE A 17 -1.86 -15.69 -1.56
CA ILE A 17 -2.63 -15.19 -2.69
C ILE A 17 -1.98 -15.79 -3.94
N LYS A 18 -2.61 -16.82 -4.52
CA LYS A 18 -2.17 -17.40 -5.80
C LYS A 18 -2.21 -16.27 -6.83
N SER A 19 -1.06 -16.02 -7.44
CA SER A 19 -0.84 -15.05 -8.49
C SER A 19 -1.53 -15.51 -9.77
N ASP A 20 -2.85 -15.31 -9.85
CA ASP A 20 -3.63 -15.52 -11.07
C ASP A 20 -4.39 -14.24 -11.46
N THR A 21 -3.80 -13.10 -11.15
CA THR A 21 -4.35 -11.76 -11.42
C THR A 21 -3.57 -11.01 -12.48
N ASN A 22 -3.17 -11.68 -13.56
CA ASN A 22 -2.48 -11.05 -14.70
C ASN A 22 -3.30 -9.96 -15.44
N HIS A 23 -4.55 -9.67 -15.03
CA HIS A 23 -5.43 -8.68 -15.68
C HIS A 23 -6.01 -7.61 -14.73
N ARG A 24 -5.72 -7.64 -13.42
CA ARG A 24 -6.66 -7.07 -12.42
C ARG A 24 -6.10 -5.95 -11.54
N ALA A 25 -5.66 -4.84 -12.12
CA ALA A 25 -5.79 -3.52 -11.47
C ALA A 25 -5.56 -2.32 -12.43
N ILE A 26 -5.50 -2.54 -13.75
CA ILE A 26 -5.21 -1.48 -14.73
C ILE A 26 -6.18 -0.29 -14.68
N HIS A 27 -7.37 -0.45 -14.10
CA HIS A 27 -8.36 0.63 -13.97
C HIS A 27 -8.37 1.29 -12.60
N LEU A 28 -7.61 0.74 -11.65
CA LEU A 28 -7.51 1.27 -10.31
C LEU A 28 -6.79 2.62 -10.38
N LYS A 29 -7.48 3.67 -9.93
CA LYS A 29 -6.96 5.04 -9.88
C LYS A 29 -6.68 5.47 -8.44
N GLN A 30 -7.37 4.89 -7.46
CA GLN A 30 -7.21 5.25 -6.07
C GLN A 30 -7.20 4.02 -5.16
N LEU A 31 -6.20 3.97 -4.28
CA LEU A 31 -6.01 2.94 -3.28
C LEU A 31 -5.85 3.59 -1.90
N ILE A 32 -6.70 3.18 -0.95
CA ILE A 32 -6.59 3.57 0.46
C ILE A 32 -6.41 2.30 1.29
N ILE A 33 -5.35 2.27 2.11
CA ILE A 33 -5.03 1.17 3.01
C ILE A 33 -4.99 1.72 4.44
N GLY A 34 -5.84 1.20 5.32
CA GLY A 34 -5.98 1.65 6.70
C GLY A 34 -5.00 1.03 7.69
N GLN A 35 -4.68 -0.25 7.56
CA GLN A 35 -3.61 -0.88 8.34
C GLN A 35 -2.99 -1.97 7.50
N PHE A 36 -1.67 -1.98 7.41
CA PHE A 36 -0.96 -2.92 6.55
C PHE A 36 0.07 -3.67 7.36
N ARG A 37 -0.05 -5.00 7.37
CA ARG A 37 0.86 -5.90 8.08
C ARG A 37 1.50 -6.92 7.14
N TYR A 38 1.63 -6.54 5.87
CA TYR A 38 2.19 -7.38 4.82
C TYR A 38 3.63 -6.92 4.47
N PRO A 39 4.50 -7.77 3.90
CA PRO A 39 5.82 -7.36 3.44
C PRO A 39 5.74 -6.32 2.31
N PHE A 40 6.72 -5.41 2.26
CA PHE A 40 6.80 -4.38 1.22
C PHE A 40 6.86 -4.98 -0.19
N ASP A 41 7.63 -6.05 -0.41
CA ASP A 41 7.77 -6.67 -1.74
C ASP A 41 6.43 -7.12 -2.33
N ALA A 42 5.56 -7.67 -1.49
CA ALA A 42 4.25 -8.12 -1.94
C ALA A 42 3.30 -6.94 -2.22
N PHE A 43 3.43 -5.84 -1.47
CA PHE A 43 2.76 -4.59 -1.80
C PHE A 43 3.24 -4.04 -3.15
N ALA A 44 4.57 -3.97 -3.34
CA ALA A 44 5.20 -3.49 -4.55
C ALA A 44 4.72 -4.29 -5.77
N ASN A 45 4.67 -5.62 -5.66
CA ASN A 45 4.16 -6.51 -6.72
C ASN A 45 2.67 -6.26 -7.04
N PHE A 46 1.86 -5.92 -6.05
CA PHE A 46 0.46 -5.56 -6.28
C PHE A 46 0.32 -4.21 -7.00
N VAL A 47 0.98 -3.17 -6.52
CA VAL A 47 0.83 -1.83 -7.13
C VAL A 47 1.46 -1.73 -8.51
N LYS A 48 2.46 -2.56 -8.83
CA LYS A 48 2.98 -2.74 -10.20
C LYS A 48 1.91 -3.22 -11.20
N GLN A 49 0.86 -3.90 -10.72
CA GLN A 49 -0.27 -4.33 -11.56
C GLN A 49 -1.31 -3.21 -11.76
N ALA A 50 -1.12 -2.04 -11.12
CA ALA A 50 -2.01 -0.89 -11.16
C ALA A 50 -1.31 0.34 -11.79
N PRO A 51 -0.90 0.30 -13.07
CA PRO A 51 -0.12 1.37 -13.71
C PRO A 51 -0.85 2.72 -13.79
N ASN A 52 -2.18 2.72 -13.70
CA ASN A 52 -3.00 3.93 -13.74
C ASN A 52 -3.35 4.47 -12.34
N LEU A 53 -2.70 3.98 -11.30
CA LEU A 53 -2.90 4.46 -9.94
C LEU A 53 -2.44 5.91 -9.83
N ARG A 54 -3.38 6.79 -9.46
CA ARG A 54 -3.15 8.22 -9.27
C ARG A 54 -3.02 8.61 -7.81
N SER A 55 -3.78 7.95 -6.94
CA SER A 55 -3.77 8.24 -5.51
C SER A 55 -3.50 6.99 -4.68
N LEU A 56 -2.51 7.08 -3.81
CA LEU A 56 -2.16 6.07 -2.83
C LEU A 56 -2.19 6.70 -1.45
N THR A 57 -3.04 6.18 -0.58
CA THR A 57 -3.06 6.52 0.84
C THR A 57 -2.77 5.27 1.65
N PHE A 58 -1.82 5.39 2.56
CA PHE A 58 -1.44 4.33 3.46
C PHE A 58 -1.47 4.82 4.90
N THR A 59 -1.95 3.98 5.78
CA THR A 59 -1.97 4.25 7.21
C THR A 59 -1.25 3.13 7.93
N ASN A 60 -0.27 3.49 8.77
CA ASN A 60 0.54 2.54 9.50
C ASN A 60 0.58 2.86 11.00
N ALA A 61 0.81 1.83 11.82
CA ALA A 61 1.11 2.03 13.23
C ALA A 61 2.54 2.59 13.39
N ILE A 62 2.73 3.51 14.33
CA ILE A 62 4.05 4.13 14.62
C ILE A 62 5.13 3.06 14.91
N ASN A 63 4.74 1.93 15.48
CA ASN A 63 5.67 0.87 15.91
C ASN A 63 6.02 -0.12 14.79
N ASP A 64 5.44 -0.01 13.59
CA ASP A 64 5.72 -0.91 12.47
C ASP A 64 6.66 -0.25 11.46
N GLN A 65 7.95 -0.22 11.82
CA GLN A 65 9.02 0.42 11.04
C GLN A 65 9.29 -0.26 9.69
N LYS A 66 8.74 -1.46 9.45
CA LYS A 66 8.99 -2.26 8.23
C LYS A 66 8.52 -1.61 6.94
N PHE A 67 7.69 -0.58 7.02
CA PHE A 67 7.15 0.15 5.87
C PHE A 67 7.74 1.55 5.67
N ILE A 68 8.80 1.88 6.42
CA ILE A 68 9.42 3.20 6.46
C ILE A 68 10.86 3.11 5.91
N ASN A 69 11.07 2.36 4.83
CA ASN A 69 12.31 2.45 4.06
C ASN A 69 12.11 3.45 2.92
N PRO A 70 12.64 4.68 3.01
CA PRO A 70 12.41 5.71 1.99
C PRO A 70 12.97 5.31 0.61
N ASN A 71 14.09 4.58 0.57
CA ASN A 71 14.72 4.17 -0.69
C ASN A 71 13.86 3.16 -1.46
N GLU A 72 13.20 2.25 -0.75
CA GLU A 72 12.26 1.28 -1.35
C GLU A 72 11.05 1.98 -1.97
N TRP A 73 10.51 2.98 -1.27
CA TRP A 73 9.40 3.79 -1.76
C TRP A 73 9.78 4.63 -2.97
N GLU A 74 10.93 5.31 -2.93
CA GLU A 74 11.45 6.10 -4.04
C GLU A 74 11.63 5.24 -5.29
N ASN A 75 12.29 4.08 -5.14
CA ASN A 75 12.48 3.13 -6.23
C ASN A 75 11.14 2.63 -6.80
N LEU A 76 10.15 2.33 -5.96
CA LEU A 76 8.83 1.88 -6.40
C LEU A 76 8.07 2.96 -7.17
N ILE A 77 8.07 4.20 -6.65
CA ILE A 77 7.40 5.33 -7.28
C ILE A 77 8.01 5.61 -8.64
N ASN A 78 9.34 5.70 -8.71
CA ASN A 78 10.07 6.04 -9.93
C ASN A 78 10.04 4.93 -10.98
N SER A 79 9.92 3.66 -10.58
CA SER A 79 9.94 2.53 -11.52
C SER A 79 8.57 2.10 -12.03
N SER A 80 7.51 2.33 -11.25
CA SER A 80 6.23 1.62 -11.45
C SER A 80 4.99 2.49 -11.30
N LEU A 81 5.07 3.63 -10.62
CA LEU A 81 3.90 4.46 -10.28
C LEU A 81 3.97 5.84 -10.95
N PHE A 82 4.30 5.87 -12.25
CA PHE A 82 4.47 7.10 -13.02
C PHE A 82 3.25 8.03 -13.03
N ASN A 83 2.04 7.48 -12.86
CA ASN A 83 0.80 8.24 -12.85
C ASN A 83 0.38 8.72 -11.44
N LEU A 84 1.18 8.42 -10.41
CA LEU A 84 0.86 8.76 -9.03
C LEU A 84 1.01 10.27 -8.81
N ASN A 85 -0.11 10.93 -8.58
CA ASN A 85 -0.16 12.37 -8.28
C ASN A 85 -0.27 12.65 -6.78
N THR A 86 -0.76 11.68 -6.00
CA THR A 86 -1.06 11.85 -4.59
C THR A 86 -0.53 10.66 -3.82
N PHE A 87 0.49 10.90 -3.01
CA PHE A 87 0.98 9.96 -2.02
C PHE A 87 0.70 10.51 -0.61
N LYS A 88 -0.06 9.77 0.19
CA LYS A 88 -0.39 10.15 1.57
C LYS A 88 0.01 9.03 2.51
N PHE A 89 0.91 9.33 3.43
CA PHE A 89 1.27 8.44 4.52
C PHE A 89 0.69 8.99 5.82
N ARG A 90 -0.08 8.16 6.54
CA ARG A 90 -0.68 8.49 7.83
C ARG A 90 -0.09 7.60 8.89
N LEU A 91 0.31 8.21 9.99
CA LEU A 91 0.69 7.50 11.19
C LEU A 91 -0.51 7.43 12.12
N THR A 92 -0.81 6.24 12.60
CA THR A 92 -1.77 6.02 13.69
C THR A 92 -1.02 5.61 14.94
N CYS A 93 -1.28 6.35 16.00
CA CYS A 93 -0.92 5.96 17.35
C CYS A 93 -1.97 4.98 17.87
N SER A 94 -1.57 3.77 18.27
CA SER A 94 -2.41 2.95 19.17
C SER A 94 -2.50 3.66 20.52
N SER A 95 -3.55 3.45 21.32
CA SER A 95 -3.81 4.08 22.63
C SER A 95 -2.67 4.08 23.67
N LEU A 96 -1.52 3.48 23.35
CA LEU A 96 -0.27 3.41 24.12
C LEU A 96 0.72 4.57 23.89
N CYS A 97 0.44 5.58 23.05
CA CYS A 97 1.28 6.80 22.98
C CYS A 97 0.77 7.96 23.85
N ARG A 98 -0.07 7.68 24.86
CA ARG A 98 -0.16 8.57 26.03
C ARG A 98 0.96 8.15 26.98
N ASP A 99 1.66 9.13 27.53
CA ASP A 99 2.76 9.01 28.49
C ASP A 99 4.16 9.08 27.84
N VAL A 100 4.46 10.25 27.27
CA VAL A 100 5.79 10.88 27.35
C VAL A 100 5.60 12.28 27.91
#